data_AF-A0A522ZKE2-F1
#
_entry.id   AF-A0A522ZKE2-F1
#
_cell.length_a   1.000
_cell.length_b   1.000
_cell.length_c   1.000
_cell.angle_alpha   90.00
_cell.angle_beta   90.00
_cell.angle_gamma   90.00
#
_symmetry.space_group_name_H-M   'P 1'
#
loop_
_entity.id
_entity.type
_entity.pdbx_description
1 polymer ?
#
loop_
_entity_poly.entity_id
_entity_poly.type
_entity_poly.pdbx_seq_one_letter_code
_entity_poly.pdbx_strand_id
1 'polypeptide(L)'
;MSDTTHWIDRCHFGDVRVVLRQMVDDGVKVNAIVTSPPYWLLRSYLPDEHPDKHLEIGAEPTISEFIRNLVGVFELCRQVLRDDGVMFLNIGDSYAGSRGGGAPSASSTLMGNGHIGGGPKLQSMTQSRRRDDASIPRSDRRIKGLKPKDLVGQPWRLAFGLQGMTVLPSLTLIEWADGLQHARVAQDWTLVQAIERRIRAEAMIEQIGKAWYLRQDIIWKKLSPMPESAKDRCTKAHEYIFLLAKSESYHFDANAISEPAKAGRTPGNKNAPKGQAAYEAGV
;
A
#
# COMPACT_ATOMS: atom_id res chain seq x y z
N MET A 1 -26.34 -24.11 2.14
CA MET A 1 -25.68 -23.00 1.45
C MET A 1 -26.14 -21.73 2.14
N SER A 2 -25.22 -20.96 2.71
CA SER A 2 -25.51 -19.63 3.25
C SER A 2 -26.07 -18.73 2.15
N ASP A 3 -27.09 -17.93 2.47
CA ASP A 3 -27.68 -16.98 1.54
C ASP A 3 -26.78 -15.74 1.41
N THR A 4 -26.00 -15.68 0.33
CA THR A 4 -25.09 -14.58 0.04
C THR A 4 -25.75 -13.41 -0.70
N THR A 5 -27.06 -13.47 -0.99
CA THR A 5 -27.74 -12.45 -1.83
C THR A 5 -27.73 -11.07 -1.20
N HIS A 6 -27.68 -10.98 0.13
CA HIS A 6 -27.63 -9.71 0.84
C HIS A 6 -26.33 -8.92 0.66
N TRP A 7 -25.29 -9.53 0.07
CA TRP A 7 -24.01 -8.88 -0.28
C TRP A 7 -24.01 -8.22 -1.66
N ILE A 8 -25.04 -8.49 -2.49
CA ILE A 8 -25.09 -8.07 -3.88
C ILE A 8 -25.88 -6.76 -4.00
N ASP A 9 -25.44 -5.88 -4.89
CA ASP A 9 -26.08 -4.58 -5.22
C ASP A 9 -26.30 -3.66 -4.00
N ARG A 10 -25.43 -3.77 -3.00
CA ARG A 10 -25.50 -3.00 -1.75
C ARG A 10 -24.12 -2.50 -1.31
N CYS A 11 -24.13 -1.33 -0.66
CA CYS A 11 -22.95 -0.80 0.02
C CYS A 11 -22.97 -1.22 1.49
N HIS A 12 -21.90 -1.89 1.93
CA HIS A 12 -21.72 -2.30 3.32
C HIS A 12 -20.72 -1.38 4.00
N PHE A 13 -21.09 -0.84 5.16
CA PHE A 13 -20.28 0.12 5.91
C PHE A 13 -19.70 -0.55 7.16
N GLY A 14 -18.42 -0.29 7.43
CA GLY A 14 -17.74 -0.78 8.62
C GLY A 14 -16.24 -0.92 8.40
N ASP A 15 -15.57 -1.43 9.43
CA ASP A 15 -14.17 -1.84 9.30
C ASP A 15 -14.06 -2.98 8.29
N VAL A 16 -13.26 -2.77 7.24
CA VAL A 16 -13.08 -3.74 6.15
C VAL A 16 -12.64 -5.12 6.64
N ARG A 17 -11.90 -5.19 7.74
CA ARG A 17 -11.44 -6.46 8.33
C ARG A 17 -12.62 -7.24 8.91
N VAL A 18 -13.59 -6.56 9.52
CA VAL A 18 -14.79 -7.17 10.08
C VAL A 18 -15.72 -7.62 8.95
N VAL A 19 -15.98 -6.73 7.99
CA VAL A 19 -16.89 -7.02 6.87
C VAL A 19 -16.36 -8.18 6.01
N LEU A 20 -15.06 -8.18 5.67
CA LEU A 20 -14.49 -9.29 4.91
C LEU A 20 -14.53 -10.62 5.67
N ARG A 21 -14.37 -10.63 7.00
CA ARG A 21 -14.52 -11.87 7.80
C ARG A 21 -15.95 -12.39 7.74
N GLN A 22 -16.95 -11.51 7.87
CA GLN A 22 -18.35 -11.88 7.71
C GLN A 22 -18.62 -12.47 6.31
N MET A 23 -18.09 -11.83 5.26
CA MET A 23 -18.19 -12.37 3.90
C MET A 23 -17.54 -13.76 3.77
N VAL A 24 -16.40 -14.00 4.44
CA VAL A 24 -15.75 -15.31 4.48
C VAL A 24 -16.63 -16.34 5.19
N ASP A 25 -17.18 -16.00 6.37
CA ASP A 25 -18.05 -16.87 7.16
C ASP A 25 -19.34 -17.22 6.40
N ASP A 26 -19.87 -16.27 5.65
CA ASP A 26 -21.02 -16.44 4.75
C ASP A 26 -20.67 -17.18 3.45
N GLY A 27 -19.40 -17.54 3.22
CA GLY A 27 -18.98 -18.31 2.05
C GLY A 27 -18.97 -17.53 0.74
N VAL A 28 -18.90 -16.19 0.79
CA VAL A 28 -18.87 -15.34 -0.41
C VAL A 28 -17.64 -15.64 -1.26
N LYS A 29 -17.84 -15.73 -2.58
CA LYS A 29 -16.78 -15.84 -3.59
C LYS A 29 -16.99 -14.87 -4.74
N VAL A 30 -16.05 -13.95 -4.95
CA VAL A 30 -16.08 -12.96 -6.03
C VAL A 30 -15.07 -13.28 -7.13
N ASN A 31 -15.36 -12.90 -8.38
CA ASN A 31 -14.44 -13.09 -9.51
C ASN A 31 -13.34 -12.02 -9.55
N ALA A 32 -13.64 -10.80 -9.13
CA ALA A 32 -12.73 -9.68 -9.20
C ALA A 32 -12.86 -8.76 -8.00
N ILE A 33 -11.74 -8.18 -7.57
CA ILE A 33 -11.70 -7.09 -6.59
C ILE A 33 -11.04 -5.89 -7.24
N VAL A 34 -11.63 -4.71 -7.12
CA VAL A 34 -11.06 -3.44 -7.60
C VAL A 34 -11.01 -2.49 -6.42
N THR A 35 -9.82 -2.03 -6.06
CA THR A 35 -9.66 -1.27 -4.80
C THR A 35 -8.51 -0.28 -4.82
N SER A 36 -8.64 0.76 -4.00
CA SER A 36 -7.61 1.74 -3.66
C SER A 36 -7.59 1.93 -2.14
N PRO A 37 -6.70 1.24 -1.41
CA PRO A 37 -6.65 1.35 0.05
C PRO A 37 -6.19 2.76 0.48
N PRO A 38 -6.34 3.12 1.77
CA PRO A 38 -5.70 4.30 2.34
C PRO A 38 -4.20 4.35 2.08
N TYR A 39 -3.67 5.55 1.80
CA TYR A 39 -2.24 5.76 1.57
C TYR A 39 -1.58 6.24 2.86
N TRP A 40 -0.40 5.71 3.17
CA TRP A 40 0.28 5.98 4.43
C TRP A 40 0.60 7.47 4.60
N LEU A 41 0.19 8.02 5.75
CA LEU A 41 0.37 9.41 6.16
C LEU A 41 -0.20 10.47 5.19
N LEU A 42 -1.17 10.11 4.35
CA LEU A 42 -1.73 11.04 3.38
C LEU A 42 -3.05 11.69 3.84
N ARG A 43 -3.87 10.95 4.57
CA ARG A 43 -5.22 11.37 4.96
C ARG A 43 -5.62 10.76 6.29
N SER A 44 -6.33 11.57 7.08
CA SER A 44 -7.10 11.17 8.25
C SER A 44 -8.57 11.12 7.81
N TYR A 45 -9.22 9.97 7.95
CA TYR A 45 -10.60 9.72 7.52
C TYR A 45 -11.60 9.88 8.68
N LEU A 46 -11.18 9.60 9.91
CA LEU A 46 -12.00 9.72 11.12
C LEU A 46 -11.58 10.93 11.97
N PRO A 47 -12.53 11.62 12.64
CA PRO A 47 -12.21 12.61 13.67
C PRO A 47 -11.34 12.02 14.79
N ASP A 48 -10.53 12.86 15.45
CA ASP A 48 -9.60 12.39 16.49
C ASP A 48 -10.31 11.72 17.68
N GLU A 49 -11.53 12.18 18.01
CA GLU A 49 -12.37 11.63 19.09
C GLU A 49 -13.23 10.44 18.65
N HIS A 50 -13.14 10.00 17.39
CA HIS A 50 -13.95 8.88 16.91
C HIS A 50 -13.53 7.57 17.61
N PRO A 51 -14.47 6.74 18.11
CA PRO A 51 -14.13 5.51 18.85
C PRO A 51 -13.20 4.58 18.05
N ASP A 52 -13.46 4.44 16.75
CA ASP A 52 -12.66 3.61 15.84
C ASP A 52 -11.42 4.31 15.26
N LYS A 53 -11.03 5.49 15.76
CA LYS A 53 -9.86 6.22 15.25
C LYS A 53 -8.59 5.37 15.26
N HIS A 54 -8.43 4.58 16.31
CA HIS A 54 -7.31 3.66 16.50
C HIS A 54 -7.27 2.50 15.49
N LEU A 55 -8.37 2.25 14.77
CA LEU A 55 -8.49 1.22 13.74
C LEU A 55 -8.13 1.75 12.35
N GLU A 56 -7.97 3.07 12.18
CA GLU A 56 -7.73 3.71 10.89
C GLU A 56 -6.43 3.23 10.22
N ILE A 57 -6.55 2.78 8.97
CA ILE A 57 -5.42 2.37 8.15
C ILE A 57 -4.78 3.60 7.50
N GLY A 58 -3.45 3.68 7.52
CA GLY A 58 -2.67 4.78 6.97
C GLY A 58 -2.06 5.70 8.04
N ALA A 59 -2.42 5.51 9.31
CA ALA A 59 -1.87 6.26 10.46
C ALA A 59 -0.78 5.49 11.24
N GLU A 60 -0.39 4.30 10.76
CA GLU A 60 0.52 3.40 11.45
C GLU A 60 1.88 4.04 11.75
N PRO A 61 2.54 3.67 12.86
CA PRO A 61 3.77 4.32 13.26
C PRO A 61 4.93 4.20 12.29
N THR A 62 5.01 3.06 11.61
CA THR A 62 6.06 2.75 10.63
C THR A 62 5.46 2.26 9.32
N ILE A 63 6.20 2.45 8.21
CA ILE A 63 5.80 1.91 6.91
C ILE A 63 5.67 0.38 6.96
N SER A 64 6.54 -0.32 7.70
CA SER A 64 6.45 -1.77 7.85
C SER A 64 5.15 -2.21 8.52
N GLU A 65 4.67 -1.49 9.54
CA GLU A 65 3.38 -1.78 10.17
C GLU A 65 2.21 -1.49 9.24
N PHE A 66 2.24 -0.39 8.48
CA PHE A 66 1.24 -0.10 7.45
C PHE A 66 1.18 -1.20 6.40
N ILE A 67 2.32 -1.62 5.85
CA ILE A 67 2.39 -2.70 4.86
C ILE A 67 1.87 -4.02 5.47
N ARG A 68 2.27 -4.36 6.69
CA ARG A 68 1.80 -5.56 7.39
C ARG A 68 0.28 -5.54 7.59
N ASN A 69 -0.28 -4.39 7.99
CA ASN A 69 -1.72 -4.24 8.18
C ASN A 69 -2.47 -4.43 6.85
N LEU A 70 -1.99 -3.80 5.77
CA LEU A 70 -2.56 -3.97 4.44
C LEU A 70 -2.45 -5.40 3.92
N VAL A 71 -1.29 -6.06 4.08
CA VAL A 71 -1.13 -7.49 3.71
C VAL A 71 -2.17 -8.35 4.43
N GLY A 72 -2.43 -8.10 5.72
CA GLY A 72 -3.48 -8.79 6.47
C GLY A 72 -4.89 -8.56 5.91
N VAL A 73 -5.21 -7.32 5.50
CA VAL A 73 -6.48 -7.01 4.81
C VAL A 73 -6.58 -7.75 3.48
N PHE A 74 -5.51 -7.74 2.68
CA PHE A 74 -5.51 -8.39 1.39
C PHE A 74 -5.52 -9.92 1.48
N GLU A 75 -5.08 -10.53 2.59
CA GLU A 75 -5.31 -11.95 2.83
C GLU A 75 -6.81 -12.26 3.02
N LEU A 76 -7.56 -11.38 3.70
CA LEU A 76 -9.02 -11.52 3.77
C LEU A 76 -9.67 -11.34 2.38
N CYS A 77 -9.18 -10.38 1.58
CA CYS A 77 -9.59 -10.23 0.19
C CYS A 77 -9.33 -11.52 -0.61
N ARG A 78 -8.18 -12.16 -0.40
CA ARG A 78 -7.81 -13.42 -1.05
C ARG A 78 -8.76 -14.56 -0.68
N GLN A 79 -9.25 -14.59 0.56
CA GLN A 79 -10.20 -15.60 1.03
C GLN A 79 -11.57 -15.45 0.38
N VAL A 80 -12.07 -14.23 0.15
CA VAL A 80 -13.34 -14.00 -0.56
C VAL A 80 -13.21 -14.06 -2.08
N LEU A 81 -11.99 -14.11 -2.63
CA LEU A 81 -11.75 -14.24 -4.06
C LEU A 81 -11.88 -15.72 -4.49
N ARG A 82 -12.50 -15.96 -5.65
CA ARG A 82 -12.48 -17.28 -6.31
C ARG A 82 -11.05 -17.71 -6.65
N ASP A 83 -10.82 -19.01 -6.79
CA ASP A 83 -9.50 -19.56 -7.10
C ASP A 83 -8.94 -19.08 -8.45
N ASP A 84 -9.81 -18.79 -9.41
CA ASP A 84 -9.51 -18.20 -10.71
C ASP A 84 -9.61 -16.67 -10.74
N GLY A 85 -9.85 -16.02 -9.61
CA GLY A 85 -10.11 -14.58 -9.52
C GLY A 85 -8.87 -13.69 -9.52
N VAL A 86 -9.10 -12.41 -9.82
CA VAL A 86 -8.05 -11.37 -9.90
C VAL A 86 -8.37 -10.15 -9.03
N MET A 87 -7.35 -9.38 -8.68
CA MET A 87 -7.49 -8.12 -7.97
C MET A 87 -6.72 -7.00 -8.70
N PHE A 88 -7.38 -5.86 -8.88
CA PHE A 88 -6.77 -4.62 -9.33
C PHE A 88 -6.57 -3.70 -8.13
N LEU A 89 -5.31 -3.45 -7.80
CA LEU A 89 -4.90 -2.64 -6.65
C LEU A 89 -4.28 -1.32 -7.11
N ASN A 90 -5.04 -0.23 -6.98
CA ASN A 90 -4.52 1.11 -7.23
C ASN A 90 -3.81 1.64 -5.98
N ILE A 91 -2.54 2.01 -6.11
CA ILE A 91 -1.77 2.62 -5.02
C ILE A 91 -0.74 3.62 -5.53
N GLY A 92 -0.84 4.84 -5.00
CA GLY A 92 0.15 5.90 -5.16
C GLY A 92 1.31 5.73 -4.18
N ASP A 93 2.30 6.61 -4.29
CA ASP A 93 3.41 6.64 -3.32
C ASP A 93 3.24 7.81 -2.36
N SER A 94 3.83 7.68 -1.19
CA SER A 94 3.92 8.73 -0.17
C SER A 94 5.35 9.28 -0.10
N TYR A 95 5.49 10.42 0.57
CA TYR A 95 6.76 11.11 0.71
C TYR A 95 7.19 11.17 2.17
N ALA A 96 8.46 10.88 2.43
CA ALA A 96 9.04 10.93 3.76
C ALA A 96 8.90 12.33 4.38
N GLY A 97 8.51 12.36 5.65
CA GLY A 97 8.28 13.57 6.41
C GLY A 97 9.55 14.23 6.94
N SER A 98 9.47 15.51 7.31
CA SER A 98 10.46 16.17 8.17
C SER A 98 9.86 16.45 9.53
N ARG A 99 10.57 16.10 10.61
CA ARG A 99 10.24 16.58 11.95
C ARG A 99 10.54 18.08 12.00
N GLY A 100 9.51 18.90 11.98
CA GLY A 100 9.64 20.35 12.11
C GLY A 100 8.41 21.08 11.60
N GLY A 101 7.55 21.52 12.52
CA GLY A 101 6.86 22.79 12.30
C GLY A 101 7.93 23.82 12.01
N GLY A 102 7.74 24.63 10.95
CA GLY A 102 8.74 25.57 10.48
C GLY A 102 9.35 26.35 11.65
N ALA A 103 10.61 26.07 11.95
CA ALA A 103 11.44 27.10 12.48
C ALA A 103 11.59 28.11 11.31
N PRO A 104 11.38 29.41 11.51
CA PRO A 104 11.54 30.41 10.47
C PRO A 104 13.02 30.54 10.18
N SER A 105 13.35 30.53 8.89
CA SER A 105 14.66 30.92 8.40
C SER A 105 14.49 32.31 7.84
N ALA A 106 15.33 33.21 8.36
CA ALA A 106 15.70 34.43 7.68
C ALA A 106 17.07 34.19 7.04
N SER A 107 17.14 33.39 5.99
CA SER A 107 18.24 33.46 5.00
C SER A 107 18.05 32.49 3.85
N SER A 108 18.15 33.04 2.64
CA SER A 108 18.32 32.28 1.42
C SER A 108 19.80 31.91 1.23
N THR A 109 19.99 30.78 0.54
CA THR A 109 21.09 30.39 -0.35
C THR A 109 22.42 29.85 0.22
N LEU A 110 22.75 28.65 -0.26
CA LEU A 110 24.08 28.06 -0.47
C LEU A 110 25.02 27.78 0.71
N MET A 111 24.74 28.24 1.93
CA MET A 111 25.50 27.87 3.13
C MET A 111 24.54 27.71 4.32
N GLY A 112 24.71 26.59 5.04
CA GLY A 112 23.96 26.11 6.22
C GLY A 112 22.91 27.04 6.85
N ASN A 113 21.64 26.59 6.85
CA ASN A 113 20.54 27.31 7.48
C ASN A 113 20.32 26.90 8.94
N GLY A 114 20.73 27.78 9.86
CA GLY A 114 20.16 27.87 11.20
C GLY A 114 18.82 28.61 11.16
N HIS A 115 17.80 28.08 11.84
CA HIS A 115 16.46 28.69 11.93
C HIS A 115 16.19 29.13 13.39
N ILE A 116 15.87 30.40 13.63
CA ILE A 116 15.38 30.94 14.92
C ILE A 116 14.00 31.53 14.70
N GLY A 117 13.00 31.10 15.49
CA GLY A 117 11.64 31.63 15.37
C GLY A 117 10.71 31.65 16.53
N GLY A 118 10.17 32.84 16.77
CA GLY A 118 8.85 33.08 17.32
C GLY A 118 8.06 33.98 16.37
N GLY A 119 6.94 33.49 15.85
CA GLY A 119 5.98 34.27 15.07
C GLY A 119 4.66 33.51 14.96
N PRO A 120 3.49 34.16 15.01
CA PRO A 120 2.20 33.48 14.98
C PRO A 120 2.06 32.66 13.70
N LYS A 121 1.64 31.39 13.85
CA LYS A 121 1.50 30.42 12.75
C LYS A 121 0.56 30.99 11.66
N LEU A 122 1.13 31.43 10.54
CA LEU A 122 0.35 31.64 9.32
C LEU A 122 -0.35 30.31 8.98
N GLN A 123 -1.68 30.34 8.90
CA GLN A 123 -2.46 29.26 8.31
C GLN A 123 -1.85 28.98 6.94
N SER A 124 -1.39 27.74 6.73
CA SER A 124 -0.75 27.35 5.49
C SER A 124 -1.71 27.59 4.32
N MET A 125 -1.43 28.59 3.50
CA MET A 125 -2.06 28.82 2.19
C MET A 125 -1.62 27.74 1.20
N THR A 126 -1.97 26.51 1.51
CA THR A 126 -1.98 25.39 0.57
C THR A 126 -3.23 24.59 0.90
N GLN A 127 -4.39 25.25 0.83
CA GLN A 127 -5.61 24.56 0.46
C GLN A 127 -5.33 23.93 -0.91
N SER A 128 -4.78 22.72 -0.91
CA SER A 128 -5.01 21.79 -1.99
C SER A 128 -6.50 21.85 -2.26
N ARG A 129 -6.91 22.15 -3.50
CA ARG A 129 -8.30 22.07 -3.98
C ARG A 129 -8.77 20.62 -3.94
N ARG A 130 -8.80 20.05 -2.74
CA ARG A 130 -9.34 18.74 -2.41
C ARG A 130 -10.84 18.81 -2.62
N ARG A 131 -11.43 17.69 -3.02
CA ARG A 131 -12.89 17.52 -3.02
C ARG A 131 -13.44 17.33 -1.59
N ASP A 132 -12.58 17.21 -0.59
CA ASP A 132 -12.95 16.88 0.79
C ASP A 132 -12.11 17.64 1.85
N ASP A 133 -12.77 17.92 2.97
CA ASP A 133 -12.24 18.74 4.09
C ASP A 133 -11.46 17.93 5.14
N ALA A 134 -11.08 16.68 4.83
CA ALA A 134 -10.44 15.79 5.79
C ALA A 134 -9.04 16.29 6.20
N SER A 135 -8.71 16.15 7.49
CA SER A 135 -7.43 16.61 8.02
C SER A 135 -6.27 15.83 7.39
N ILE A 136 -5.17 16.53 7.12
CA ILE A 136 -3.94 15.94 6.60
C ILE A 136 -3.08 15.59 7.81
N PRO A 137 -2.74 14.31 8.04
CA PRO A 137 -1.68 13.97 8.97
C PRO A 137 -0.40 14.66 8.46
N ARG A 138 0.18 15.58 9.25
CA ARG A 138 1.53 16.05 8.92
C ARG A 138 2.44 14.83 9.04
N SER A 139 3.08 14.41 7.96
CA SER A 139 4.18 13.46 8.07
C SER A 139 5.34 14.18 8.77
N ASP A 140 5.29 14.22 10.09
CA ASP A 140 6.41 14.58 10.96
C ASP A 140 7.35 13.37 11.18
N ARG A 141 6.93 12.20 10.69
CA ARG A 141 7.65 10.93 10.79
C ARG A 141 8.85 10.91 9.85
N ARG A 142 10.03 11.08 10.45
CA ARG A 142 11.32 10.84 9.79
C ARG A 142 11.54 9.33 9.64
N ILE A 143 11.86 8.89 8.43
CA ILE A 143 12.21 7.50 8.14
C ILE A 143 13.75 7.43 8.11
N LYS A 144 14.35 6.56 8.92
CA LYS A 144 15.81 6.35 8.94
C LYS A 144 16.27 6.03 7.51
N GLY A 145 17.23 6.78 7.00
CA GLY A 145 17.79 6.58 5.66
C GLY A 145 17.10 7.34 4.51
N LEU A 146 16.00 8.06 4.75
CA LEU A 146 15.33 8.89 3.73
C LEU A 146 15.40 10.38 4.10
N LYS A 147 15.71 11.24 3.12
CA LYS A 147 15.59 12.71 3.29
C LYS A 147 14.11 13.11 3.22
N PRO A 148 13.74 14.28 3.78
CA PRO A 148 12.40 14.81 3.57
C PRO A 148 12.05 14.87 2.09
N LYS A 149 10.81 14.50 1.78
CA LYS A 149 10.27 14.38 0.43
C LYS A 149 10.83 13.23 -0.40
N ASP A 150 11.68 12.34 0.10
CA ASP A 150 11.98 11.11 -0.64
C ASP A 150 10.76 10.20 -0.79
N LEU A 151 10.71 9.46 -1.89
CA LEU A 151 9.70 8.42 -2.08
C LEU A 151 9.88 7.34 -1.01
N VAL A 152 8.78 6.95 -0.39
CA VAL A 152 8.79 5.86 0.59
C VAL A 152 8.81 4.50 -0.11
N GLY A 153 8.30 4.43 -1.35
CA GLY A 153 8.24 3.21 -2.14
C GLY A 153 7.06 2.31 -1.74
N GLN A 154 6.00 2.87 -1.15
CA GLN A 154 4.88 2.06 -0.65
C GLN A 154 4.20 1.17 -1.71
N PRO A 155 4.07 1.55 -3.01
CA PRO A 155 3.47 0.65 -4.01
C PRO A 155 4.23 -0.67 -4.12
N TRP A 156 5.55 -0.60 -4.28
CA TRP A 156 6.39 -1.78 -4.49
C TRP A 156 6.65 -2.53 -3.19
N ARG A 157 6.74 -1.85 -2.04
CA ARG A 157 6.76 -2.53 -0.73
C ARG A 157 5.50 -3.36 -0.51
N LEU A 158 4.33 -2.84 -0.88
CA LEU A 158 3.08 -3.57 -0.78
C LEU A 158 3.02 -4.72 -1.78
N ALA A 159 3.37 -4.48 -3.04
CA ALA A 159 3.39 -5.52 -4.08
C ALA A 159 4.27 -6.70 -3.67
N PHE A 160 5.50 -6.43 -3.20
CA PHE A 160 6.40 -7.46 -2.68
C PHE A 160 5.87 -8.12 -1.41
N GLY A 161 5.29 -7.35 -0.48
CA GLY A 161 4.64 -7.92 0.70
C GLY A 161 3.51 -8.90 0.35
N LEU A 162 2.72 -8.61 -0.69
CA LEU A 162 1.67 -9.50 -1.18
C LEU A 162 2.22 -10.74 -1.89
N GLN A 163 3.43 -10.69 -2.46
CA GLN A 163 4.14 -11.88 -2.95
C GLN A 163 4.81 -12.68 -1.83
N GLY A 164 4.59 -12.31 -0.56
CA GLY A 164 5.26 -12.93 0.58
C GLY A 164 6.72 -12.52 0.70
N MET A 165 7.16 -11.43 0.08
CA MET A 165 8.53 -10.95 0.20
C MET A 165 8.63 -9.89 1.30
N THR A 166 9.59 -10.07 2.20
CA THR A 166 9.92 -9.07 3.21
C THR A 166 11.02 -8.14 2.69
N VAL A 167 10.75 -6.83 2.61
CA VAL A 167 11.74 -5.82 2.15
C VAL A 167 12.36 -5.11 3.35
N LEU A 168 13.50 -5.62 3.82
CA LEU A 168 14.28 -5.01 4.91
C LEU A 168 15.60 -4.41 4.39
N PRO A 169 16.06 -3.28 4.94
CA PRO A 169 17.44 -2.82 4.72
C PRO A 169 18.43 -3.87 5.23
N SER A 170 19.48 -4.16 4.45
CA SER A 170 20.52 -5.12 4.82
C SER A 170 21.18 -4.81 6.16
N LEU A 171 21.39 -3.53 6.46
CA LEU A 171 21.93 -3.08 7.75
C LEU A 171 21.03 -3.45 8.93
N THR A 172 19.70 -3.42 8.77
CA THR A 172 18.77 -3.83 9.83
C THR A 172 18.92 -5.31 10.16
N LEU A 173 19.13 -6.16 9.15
CA LEU A 173 19.35 -7.60 9.34
C LEU A 173 20.67 -7.85 10.10
N ILE A 174 21.72 -7.12 9.76
CA ILE A 174 23.03 -7.20 10.42
C ILE A 174 22.91 -6.71 11.87
N GLU A 175 22.28 -5.55 12.10
CA GLU A 175 22.04 -5.00 13.45
C GLU A 175 21.29 -6.02 14.34
N TRP A 176 20.32 -6.76 13.78
CA TRP A 176 19.61 -7.80 14.52
C TRP A 176 20.45 -9.05 14.76
N ALA A 177 21.26 -9.49 13.78
CA ALA A 177 22.16 -10.62 13.92
C ALA A 177 23.22 -10.36 15.01
N ASP A 178 23.85 -9.18 14.97
CA ASP A 178 24.82 -8.73 15.97
C ASP A 178 24.17 -8.61 17.35
N GLY A 179 22.99 -8.01 17.42
CA GLY A 179 22.22 -7.89 18.66
C GLY A 179 21.86 -9.24 19.27
N LEU A 180 21.44 -10.21 18.44
CA LEU A 180 21.13 -11.56 18.88
C LEU A 180 22.36 -12.31 19.37
N GLN A 181 23.49 -12.16 18.66
CA GLN A 181 24.77 -12.74 19.08
C GLN A 181 25.22 -12.18 20.42
N HIS A 182 25.19 -10.85 20.60
CA HIS A 182 25.53 -10.21 21.87
C HIS A 182 24.62 -10.67 23.01
N ALA A 183 23.30 -10.73 22.79
CA ALA A 183 22.35 -11.18 23.80
C ALA A 183 22.59 -12.64 24.23
N ARG A 184 22.92 -13.52 23.28
CA ARG A 184 23.26 -14.92 23.56
C ARG A 184 24.56 -15.06 24.36
N VAL A 185 25.61 -14.32 24.00
CA VAL A 185 26.88 -14.30 24.73
C VAL A 185 26.70 -13.77 26.15
N ALA A 186 25.88 -12.74 26.32
CA ALA A 186 25.54 -12.16 27.63
C ALA A 186 24.54 -13.00 28.44
N GLN A 187 24.02 -14.11 27.88
CA GLN A 187 22.97 -14.95 28.48
C GLN A 187 21.68 -14.18 28.83
N ASP A 188 21.38 -13.08 28.13
CA ASP A 188 20.13 -12.34 28.28
C ASP A 188 19.03 -12.96 27.41
N TRP A 189 18.40 -14.00 27.97
CA TRP A 189 17.35 -14.74 27.28
C TRP A 189 16.07 -13.92 27.03
N THR A 190 15.84 -12.86 27.82
CA THR A 190 14.69 -11.97 27.61
C THR A 190 14.88 -11.16 26.32
N LEU A 191 16.09 -10.62 26.14
CA LEU A 191 16.46 -9.88 24.93
C LEU A 191 16.51 -10.80 23.70
N VAL A 192 17.04 -12.02 23.83
CA VAL A 192 16.99 -13.04 22.76
C VAL A 192 15.55 -13.26 22.30
N GLN A 193 14.61 -13.52 23.22
CA GLN A 193 13.21 -13.72 22.87
C GLN A 193 12.56 -12.48 22.26
N ALA A 194 12.93 -11.27 22.70
CA ALA A 194 12.43 -10.03 22.11
C ALA A 194 12.91 -9.86 20.65
N ILE A 195 14.20 -10.09 20.38
CA ILE A 195 14.77 -9.98 19.03
C ILE A 195 14.21 -11.09 18.12
N GLU A 196 14.13 -12.33 18.59
CA GLU A 196 13.56 -13.42 17.79
C GLU A 196 12.07 -13.19 17.48
N ARG A 197 11.27 -12.68 18.43
CA ARG A 197 9.89 -12.26 18.16
C ARG A 197 9.83 -11.15 17.11
N ARG A 198 10.76 -10.19 17.14
CA ARG A 198 10.83 -9.11 16.16
C ARG A 198 11.19 -9.62 14.77
N ILE A 199 12.20 -10.48 14.67
CA ILE A 199 12.59 -11.14 13.41
C ILE A 199 11.39 -11.91 12.85
N ARG A 200 10.71 -12.70 13.68
CA ARG A 200 9.52 -13.44 13.27
C ARG A 200 8.40 -12.51 12.82
N ALA A 201 8.12 -11.41 13.52
CA ALA A 201 7.08 -10.44 13.15
C ALA A 201 7.37 -9.70 11.83
N GLU A 202 8.65 -9.54 11.50
CA GLU A 202 9.09 -8.91 10.25
C GLU A 202 9.13 -9.94 9.11
N ALA A 203 9.56 -11.18 9.39
CA ALA A 203 9.43 -12.32 8.49
C ALA A 203 7.99 -12.83 8.33
N MET A 204 7.04 -12.42 9.19
CA MET A 204 5.66 -12.90 9.20
C MET A 204 4.90 -12.55 7.91
N ILE A 205 5.41 -11.60 7.12
CA ILE A 205 4.92 -11.35 5.75
C ILE A 205 5.01 -12.62 4.88
N GLU A 206 5.95 -13.54 5.15
CA GLU A 206 6.03 -14.86 4.51
C GLU A 206 5.03 -15.89 5.08
N GLN A 207 4.52 -15.70 6.30
CA GLN A 207 3.71 -16.71 7.01
C GLN A 207 2.19 -16.43 7.03
N ILE A 208 1.74 -15.24 6.63
CA ILE A 208 0.32 -14.85 6.75
C ILE A 208 -0.58 -15.44 5.64
N GLY A 209 -0.04 -15.93 4.53
CA GLY A 209 -0.88 -16.53 3.48
C GLY A 209 -0.13 -16.94 2.23
N LYS A 210 -0.82 -17.64 1.33
CA LYS A 210 -0.27 -18.01 0.01
C LYS A 210 0.04 -16.75 -0.78
N ALA A 211 1.27 -16.64 -1.29
CA ALA A 211 1.71 -15.50 -2.09
C ALA A 211 0.77 -15.21 -3.27
N TRP A 212 0.49 -13.93 -3.49
CA TRP A 212 -0.19 -13.47 -4.69
C TRP A 212 0.73 -13.57 -5.91
N TYR A 213 0.15 -13.83 -7.08
CA TYR A 213 0.86 -13.68 -8.35
C TYR A 213 0.76 -12.22 -8.80
N LEU A 214 1.86 -11.46 -8.75
CA LEU A 214 1.94 -10.13 -9.35
C LEU A 214 2.07 -10.27 -10.87
N ARG A 215 1.03 -9.91 -11.61
CA ARG A 215 0.93 -10.17 -13.05
C ARG A 215 1.36 -8.98 -13.89
N GLN A 216 1.02 -7.76 -13.46
CA GLN A 216 1.31 -6.56 -14.23
C GLN A 216 1.33 -5.32 -13.34
N ASP A 217 2.25 -4.41 -13.62
CA ASP A 217 2.24 -3.02 -13.18
C ASP A 217 1.63 -2.13 -14.28
N ILE A 218 0.39 -1.71 -14.07
CA ILE A 218 -0.31 -0.83 -14.99
C ILE A 218 -0.05 0.62 -14.56
N ILE A 219 0.41 1.45 -15.50
CA ILE A 219 0.68 2.86 -15.25
C ILE A 219 -0.57 3.69 -15.53
N TRP A 220 -1.21 4.18 -14.48
CA TRP A 220 -2.28 5.15 -14.62
C TRP A 220 -1.69 6.55 -14.79
N LYS A 221 -1.57 6.99 -16.05
CA LYS A 221 -1.15 8.34 -16.40
C LYS A 221 -2.25 9.36 -16.07
N LYS A 222 -1.94 10.31 -15.19
CA LYS A 222 -2.81 11.45 -14.90
C LYS A 222 -2.63 12.51 -15.98
N LEU A 223 -3.70 12.88 -16.67
CA LEU A 223 -3.66 13.89 -17.75
C LEU A 223 -3.46 15.32 -17.23
N SER A 224 -3.87 15.59 -15.99
CA SER A 224 -3.76 16.90 -15.35
C SER A 224 -3.23 16.77 -13.93
N PRO A 225 -1.94 16.40 -13.76
CA PRO A 225 -1.34 16.26 -12.43
C PRO A 225 -1.18 17.63 -11.77
N MET A 226 -1.36 17.69 -10.45
CA MET A 226 -1.06 18.91 -9.71
C MET A 226 0.45 19.16 -9.68
N PRO A 227 0.92 20.41 -9.85
CA PRO A 227 2.32 20.75 -9.64
C PRO A 227 2.77 20.43 -8.22
N GLU A 228 3.98 19.89 -8.09
CA GLU A 228 4.62 19.69 -6.79
C GLU A 228 5.41 20.92 -6.36
N SER A 229 5.53 21.16 -5.05
CA SER A 229 6.37 22.25 -4.52
C SER A 229 7.87 21.95 -4.59
N ALA A 230 8.25 20.70 -4.89
CA ALA A 230 9.63 20.27 -5.01
C ALA A 230 10.24 20.83 -6.31
N LYS A 231 11.45 21.39 -6.20
CA LYS A 231 12.18 22.00 -7.34
C LYS A 231 13.34 21.14 -7.85
N ASP A 232 13.70 20.09 -7.12
CA ASP A 232 14.84 19.21 -7.37
C ASP A 232 14.45 17.88 -8.02
N ARG A 233 13.24 17.77 -8.59
CA ARG A 233 12.72 16.56 -9.25
C ARG A 233 11.54 16.84 -10.18
N CYS A 234 11.18 15.85 -10.99
CA CYS A 234 9.99 15.88 -11.82
C CYS A 234 8.69 15.73 -10.99
N THR A 235 7.63 16.41 -11.42
CA THR A 235 6.28 16.24 -10.88
C THR A 235 5.79 14.82 -11.10
N LYS A 236 5.27 14.16 -10.06
CA LYS A 236 4.64 12.86 -10.20
C LYS A 236 3.31 12.97 -10.94
N ALA A 237 3.24 12.30 -12.10
CA ALA A 237 2.09 12.32 -12.99
C ALA A 237 1.44 10.94 -13.21
N HIS A 238 1.75 9.96 -12.37
CA HIS A 238 1.17 8.62 -12.46
C HIS A 238 0.90 7.98 -11.10
N GLU A 239 0.02 6.99 -11.10
CA GLU A 239 -0.16 5.98 -10.05
C GLU A 239 -0.01 4.58 -10.63
N TYR A 240 0.26 3.61 -9.75
CA TYR A 240 0.32 2.21 -10.13
C TYR A 240 -1.03 1.55 -9.89
N ILE A 241 -1.45 0.72 -10.83
CA ILE A 241 -2.49 -0.28 -10.66
C ILE A 241 -1.82 -1.64 -10.82
N PHE A 242 -1.74 -2.41 -9.75
CA PHE A 242 -1.20 -3.77 -9.82
C PHE A 242 -2.31 -4.76 -10.14
N LEU A 243 -2.10 -5.59 -11.16
CA LEU A 243 -2.91 -6.78 -11.41
C LEU A 243 -2.32 -7.94 -10.60
N LEU A 244 -3.11 -8.47 -9.68
CA LEU A 244 -2.76 -9.60 -8.82
C LEU A 244 -3.70 -10.78 -9.12
N ALA A 245 -3.19 -12.00 -9.13
CA ALA A 245 -4.00 -13.21 -9.30
C ALA A 245 -3.91 -14.13 -8.09
N LYS A 246 -5.01 -14.84 -7.79
CA LYS A 246 -5.02 -15.79 -6.68
C LYS A 246 -4.20 -17.03 -7.00
N SER A 247 -4.34 -17.56 -8.20
CA SER A 247 -3.68 -18.80 -8.65
C SER A 247 -2.88 -18.57 -9.92
N GLU A 248 -2.02 -19.53 -10.28
CA GLU A 248 -1.24 -19.49 -11.52
C GLU A 248 -2.13 -19.48 -12.76
N SER A 249 -3.20 -20.28 -12.72
CA SER A 249 -4.29 -20.25 -13.70
C SER A 249 -5.43 -19.39 -13.15
N TYR A 250 -5.75 -18.32 -13.86
CA TYR A 250 -6.78 -17.35 -13.48
C TYR A 250 -7.51 -16.86 -14.73
N HIS A 251 -8.74 -16.38 -14.55
CA HIS A 251 -9.53 -15.83 -15.64
C HIS A 251 -9.12 -14.39 -15.95
N PHE A 252 -8.90 -14.09 -17.23
CA PHE A 252 -8.66 -12.74 -17.72
C PHE A 252 -9.15 -12.60 -19.16
N ASP A 253 -10.23 -11.85 -19.36
CA ASP A 253 -10.78 -11.59 -20.69
C ASP A 253 -10.12 -10.36 -21.33
N ALA A 254 -9.08 -10.61 -22.12
CA ALA A 254 -8.37 -9.55 -22.84
C ALA A 254 -9.22 -8.91 -23.95
N ASN A 255 -10.22 -9.63 -24.49
CA ASN A 255 -11.06 -9.10 -25.56
C ASN A 255 -12.02 -8.04 -25.02
N ALA A 256 -12.53 -8.21 -23.80
CA ALA A 256 -13.42 -7.26 -23.13
C ALA A 256 -12.80 -5.86 -22.93
N ILE A 257 -11.47 -5.75 -22.90
CA ILE A 257 -10.74 -4.48 -22.73
C ILE A 257 -9.95 -4.08 -23.99
N SER A 258 -10.18 -4.77 -25.11
CA SER A 258 -9.49 -4.48 -26.36
C SER A 258 -9.98 -3.17 -26.98
N GLU A 259 -9.06 -2.42 -27.56
CA GLU A 259 -9.36 -1.19 -28.30
C GLU A 259 -8.99 -1.35 -29.78
N PRO A 260 -9.71 -0.69 -30.71
CA PRO A 260 -9.35 -0.70 -32.11
C PRO A 260 -7.91 -0.22 -32.35
N ALA A 261 -7.15 -0.96 -33.15
CA ALA A 261 -5.79 -0.57 -33.50
C ALA A 261 -5.79 0.69 -34.40
N LYS A 262 -4.91 1.65 -34.10
CA LYS A 262 -4.81 2.92 -34.86
C LYS A 262 -4.21 2.78 -36.26
N ALA A 263 -3.59 1.65 -36.62
CA ALA A 263 -3.07 1.37 -37.97
C ALA A 263 -2.83 -0.14 -38.19
N GLY A 264 -2.81 -0.56 -39.47
CA GLY A 264 -2.78 -1.94 -39.99
C GLY A 264 -1.54 -2.78 -39.69
N ARG A 265 -1.10 -2.78 -38.43
CA ARG A 265 -0.08 -3.69 -37.93
C ARG A 265 -0.75 -5.02 -37.59
N THR A 266 -0.31 -6.09 -38.25
CA THR A 266 -0.73 -7.44 -37.91
C THR A 266 -0.36 -7.75 -36.45
N PRO A 267 -1.28 -8.30 -35.63
CA PRO A 267 -0.94 -8.72 -34.28
C PRO A 267 0.26 -9.67 -34.27
N GLY A 268 1.24 -9.40 -33.42
CA GLY A 268 2.44 -10.24 -33.28
C GLY A 268 2.12 -11.62 -32.69
N ASN A 269 1.02 -11.72 -31.93
CA ASN A 269 0.49 -12.99 -31.43
C ASN A 269 -0.92 -13.20 -31.99
N LYS A 270 -1.07 -14.24 -32.82
CA LYS A 270 -2.35 -14.61 -33.47
C LYS A 270 -3.10 -15.70 -32.71
N ASN A 271 -2.47 -16.29 -31.69
CA ASN A 271 -3.09 -17.35 -30.91
C ASN A 271 -4.12 -16.75 -29.96
N ALA A 272 -5.27 -17.42 -29.83
CA ALA A 272 -6.25 -17.08 -28.82
C ALA A 272 -5.60 -17.11 -27.41
N PRO A 273 -6.06 -16.25 -26.48
CA PRO A 273 -5.58 -16.27 -25.10
C PRO A 273 -5.72 -17.69 -24.53
N LYS A 274 -4.62 -18.26 -24.02
CA LYS A 274 -4.64 -19.59 -23.40
C LYS A 274 -5.60 -19.55 -22.20
N GLY A 275 -6.55 -20.49 -22.17
CA GLY A 275 -7.51 -20.64 -21.06
C GLY A 275 -8.89 -20.00 -21.27
N GLN A 276 -9.07 -19.13 -22.29
CA GLN A 276 -10.37 -18.48 -22.53
C GLN A 276 -11.47 -19.49 -22.89
N ALA A 277 -11.18 -20.46 -23.76
CA ALA A 277 -12.13 -21.51 -24.13
C ALA A 277 -12.51 -22.45 -22.95
N ALA A 278 -11.59 -22.67 -22.01
CA ALA A 278 -11.89 -23.49 -20.82
C ALA A 278 -12.84 -22.77 -19.87
N TYR A 279 -12.61 -21.48 -19.65
CA TYR A 279 -13.51 -20.63 -18.86
C TYR A 279 -14.90 -20.52 -19.49
N GLU A 280 -14.99 -20.27 -20.79
CA GLU A 280 -16.27 -20.22 -21.54
C GLU A 280 -17.02 -21.56 -21.48
N ALA A 281 -16.29 -22.68 -21.42
CA ALA A 281 -16.86 -24.02 -21.25
C ALA A 281 -17.16 -24.39 -19.78
N GLY A 282 -16.78 -23.55 -18.81
CA GLY A 282 -16.96 -23.79 -17.38
C GLY A 282 -16.12 -24.93 -16.82
N VAL A 283 -14.97 -25.24 -17.43
CA VAL A 283 -14.09 -26.38 -17.11
C VAL A 283 -12.81 -25.92 -16.42
#